data_AF-A0A1Q9NTR5-F1
#
_entry.id   AF-A0A1Q9NTR5-F1
#
_cell.length_a   1.000
_cell.length_b   1.000
_cell.length_c   1.000
_cell.angle_alpha   90.00
_cell.angle_beta   90.00
_cell.angle_gamma   90.00
#
_symmetry.space_group_name_H-M   'P 1'
#
loop_
_entity.id
_entity.type
_entity.pdbx_description
1 polymer ?
#
loop_
_entity_poly.entity_id
_entity_poly.type
_entity_poly.pdbx_seq_one_letter_code
_entity_poly.pdbx_strand_id
1 'polypeptide(L)'
;MQHDFENCISSIIDENIIGGITASLLNFSSFTGLDEGNIDTITMGDSRLNYFYDDNIIVCLETNNEVKNNLIRKVAKNIHKSFVFRFISFLKSNKVINTKIFSSFDDKIFEVLKYHRLLPKSNKLL
;
A
#
# COMPACT_ATOMS: atom_id res chain seq x y z
N MET A 1 21.24 21.12 -25.91
CA MET A 1 19.98 20.39 -25.63
C MET A 1 19.96 20.10 -24.15
N GLN A 2 19.49 21.08 -23.38
CA GLN A 2 19.33 21.01 -21.94
C GLN A 2 17.82 21.07 -21.75
N HIS A 3 17.20 19.93 -21.46
CA HIS A 3 15.78 19.89 -21.14
C HIS A 3 15.63 20.30 -19.69
N ASP A 4 15.14 21.52 -19.50
CA ASP A 4 14.70 22.02 -18.21
C ASP A 4 13.56 21.14 -17.71
N PHE A 5 13.85 20.27 -16.73
CA PHE A 5 12.85 19.63 -15.88
C PHE A 5 12.36 20.65 -14.84
N GLU A 6 11.79 21.76 -15.31
CA GLU A 6 11.08 22.68 -14.43
C GLU A 6 9.64 22.19 -14.24
N ASN A 7 9.30 22.00 -12.97
CA ASN A 7 7.94 21.87 -12.43
C ASN A 7 7.10 20.66 -12.87
N CYS A 8 7.50 19.46 -12.42
CA CYS A 8 6.51 18.39 -12.24
C CYS A 8 5.87 18.51 -10.84
N ILE A 9 5.02 19.53 -10.66
CA ILE A 9 4.12 19.65 -9.52
C ILE A 9 2.97 18.65 -9.73
N SER A 10 3.24 17.38 -9.42
CA SER A 10 2.32 16.43 -8.79
C SER A 10 3.06 15.10 -8.64
N SER A 11 3.65 14.86 -7.47
CA SER A 11 4.26 13.57 -7.10
C SER A 11 3.18 12.50 -6.83
N ILE A 12 2.24 12.33 -7.76
CA ILE A 12 1.24 11.27 -7.68
C ILE A 12 1.72 10.21 -8.65
N ILE A 13 2.52 9.27 -8.15
CA ILE A 13 2.65 7.99 -8.83
C ILE A 13 1.23 7.41 -8.86
N ASP A 14 0.65 7.27 -10.06
CA ASP A 14 -0.68 6.71 -10.28
C ASP A 14 -0.80 5.33 -9.59
N GLU A 15 -1.93 5.05 -8.95
CA GLU A 15 -2.21 3.78 -8.26
C GLU A 15 -1.93 2.56 -9.16
N ASN A 16 -2.16 2.70 -10.48
CA ASN A 16 -1.86 1.67 -11.47
C ASN A 16 -0.35 1.44 -11.66
N ILE A 17 0.47 2.49 -11.55
CA ILE A 17 1.93 2.41 -11.65
C ILE A 17 2.48 1.71 -10.40
N ILE A 18 1.97 2.03 -9.21
CA ILE A 18 2.37 1.37 -7.95
C ILE A 18 2.06 -0.13 -8.02
N GLY A 19 0.88 -0.50 -8.52
CA GLY A 19 0.49 -1.90 -8.74
C GLY A 19 1.45 -2.63 -9.69
N GLY A 20 1.77 -2.01 -10.83
CA GLY A 20 2.72 -2.57 -11.81
C GLY A 20 4.14 -2.73 -11.27
N ILE A 21 4.66 -1.72 -10.55
CA ILE A 21 5.97 -1.79 -9.90
C ILE A 21 6.01 -2.90 -8.86
N THR A 22 4.97 -3.00 -8.03
CA THR A 22 4.86 -4.03 -6.99
C THR A 22 4.88 -5.43 -7.59
N ALA A 23 4.07 -5.68 -8.64
CA ALA A 23 4.04 -6.96 -9.33
C ALA A 23 5.38 -7.32 -9.98
N SER A 24 6.03 -6.34 -10.63
CA SER A 24 7.33 -6.54 -11.29
C SER A 24 8.42 -6.90 -10.28
N LEU A 25 8.46 -6.19 -9.14
CA LEU A 25 9.44 -6.43 -8.10
C LEU A 25 9.22 -7.77 -7.39
N LEU A 26 7.96 -8.20 -7.20
CA LEU A 26 7.66 -9.54 -6.66
C LEU A 26 8.08 -10.65 -7.61
N ASN A 27 7.88 -10.46 -8.91
CA ASN A 27 8.35 -11.43 -9.89
C ASN A 27 9.89 -11.51 -9.89
N PHE A 28 10.56 -10.36 -9.81
CA PHE A 28 12.01 -10.29 -9.73
C PHE A 28 12.57 -10.97 -8.47
N SER A 29 12.03 -10.65 -7.29
CA SER A 29 12.48 -11.22 -6.01
C SER A 29 12.31 -12.75 -5.97
N SER A 30 11.22 -13.26 -6.56
CA SER A 30 10.97 -14.70 -6.68
C SER A 30 12.01 -15.42 -7.55
N PHE A 31 12.58 -14.73 -8.54
CA PHE A 31 13.60 -15.28 -9.44
C PHE A 31 15.01 -15.22 -8.83
N THR A 32 15.30 -14.22 -7.99
CA THR A 32 16.65 -14.00 -7.46
C THR A 32 16.98 -14.77 -6.18
N GLY A 33 16.03 -15.53 -5.61
CA GLY A 33 16.27 -16.37 -4.44
C GLY A 33 16.63 -15.61 -3.16
N LEU A 34 16.27 -14.33 -3.06
CA LEU A 34 16.35 -13.55 -1.82
C LEU A 34 15.26 -14.07 -0.88
N ASP A 35 15.62 -14.42 0.36
CA ASP A 35 14.76 -15.06 1.37
C ASP A 35 13.30 -14.57 1.31
N GLU A 36 12.40 -15.52 1.09
CA GLU A 36 10.92 -15.38 0.99
C GLU A 36 10.37 -14.39 -0.06
N GLY A 37 11.19 -13.71 -0.87
CA GLY A 37 10.75 -12.95 -2.03
C GLY A 37 9.88 -11.71 -1.75
N ASN A 38 9.79 -11.25 -0.50
CA ASN A 38 8.92 -10.14 -0.12
C ASN A 38 9.69 -8.81 0.00
N ILE A 39 9.18 -7.75 -0.60
CA ILE A 39 9.81 -6.41 -0.58
C ILE A 39 9.35 -5.68 0.68
N ASP A 40 10.20 -5.42 1.67
CA ASP A 40 9.72 -4.74 2.90
C ASP A 40 9.42 -3.24 2.67
N THR A 41 10.33 -2.52 1.98
CA THR A 41 10.22 -1.07 1.78
C THR A 41 10.92 -0.60 0.51
N ILE A 42 10.33 0.37 -0.21
CA ILE A 42 10.96 1.13 -1.29
C ILE A 42 11.07 2.59 -0.85
N THR A 43 12.28 3.14 -0.83
CA THR A 43 12.52 4.55 -0.47
C THR A 43 12.51 5.42 -1.72
N MET A 44 11.75 6.52 -1.70
CA MET A 44 11.57 7.46 -2.81
C MET A 44 11.75 8.90 -2.33
N GLY A 45 13.01 9.34 -2.26
CA GLY A 45 13.35 10.68 -1.75
C GLY A 45 12.84 10.87 -0.32
N ASP A 46 11.84 11.73 -0.15
CA ASP A 46 11.26 12.09 1.15
C ASP A 46 10.15 11.14 1.64
N SER A 47 9.75 10.16 0.82
CA SER A 47 8.75 9.16 1.16
C SER A 47 9.25 7.71 1.04
N ARG A 48 8.46 6.78 1.58
CA ARG A 48 8.69 5.34 1.51
C ARG A 48 7.38 4.63 1.21
N LEU A 49 7.41 3.65 0.32
CA LEU A 49 6.35 2.64 0.21
C LEU A 49 6.72 1.46 1.09
N ASN A 50 5.86 1.17 2.05
CA ASN A 50 6.04 0.09 3.00
C ASN A 50 5.03 -1.01 2.68
N TYR A 51 5.49 -2.24 2.62
CA TYR A 51 4.66 -3.37 2.22
C TYR A 51 4.49 -4.36 3.37
N PHE A 52 3.30 -4.92 3.47
CA PHE A 52 2.99 -5.99 4.40
C PHE A 52 2.29 -7.12 3.65
N TYR A 53 2.84 -8.33 3.75
CA TYR A 53 2.39 -9.53 3.06
C TYR A 53 1.83 -10.52 4.07
N ASP A 54 0.58 -10.94 3.87
CA ASP A 54 -0.04 -12.04 4.61
C ASP A 54 -1.28 -12.53 3.87
N ASP A 55 -1.62 -13.82 3.96
CA ASP A 55 -2.80 -14.43 3.30
C ASP A 55 -2.96 -14.11 1.78
N ASN A 56 -1.87 -14.02 1.01
CA ASN A 56 -1.86 -13.59 -0.40
C ASN A 56 -2.42 -12.18 -0.65
N ILE A 57 -2.47 -11.34 0.39
CA ILE A 57 -2.91 -9.96 0.33
C ILE A 57 -1.74 -9.06 0.70
N ILE A 58 -1.58 -7.99 -0.07
CA ILE A 58 -0.52 -7.02 0.11
C ILE A 58 -1.15 -5.70 0.55
N VAL A 59 -0.72 -5.19 1.70
CA VAL A 59 -1.03 -3.82 2.12
C VAL A 59 0.19 -2.96 1.83
N CYS A 60 0.01 -1.95 0.98
CA CYS A 60 1.04 -0.96 0.65
C CYS A 60 0.67 0.39 1.28
N LEU A 61 1.59 0.98 2.04
CA LEU A 61 1.41 2.29 2.67
C LEU A 61 2.54 3.22 2.27
N GLU A 62 2.19 4.35 1.65
CA GLU A 62 3.12 5.47 1.48
C GLU A 62 3.20 6.28 2.78
N THR A 63 4.42 6.50 3.29
CA THR A 63 4.68 7.34 4.45
C THR A 63 5.83 8.30 4.18
N ASN A 64 5.92 9.40 4.92
CA ASN A 64 7.16 10.17 4.96
C ASN A 64 8.27 9.38 5.70
N ASN A 65 9.50 9.88 5.62
CA ASN A 65 10.67 9.27 6.26
C ASN A 65 10.68 9.34 7.81
N GLU A 66 9.77 10.09 8.44
CA GLU A 66 9.76 10.32 9.89
C GLU A 66 8.93 9.27 10.66
N VAL A 67 7.97 8.62 9.99
CA VAL A 67 7.14 7.60 10.63
C VAL A 67 7.99 6.37 10.98
N LYS A 68 7.92 5.94 12.24
CA LYS A 68 8.68 4.79 12.74
C LYS A 68 8.18 3.47 12.13
N ASN A 69 9.10 2.63 11.64
CA ASN A 69 8.77 1.34 10.99
C ASN A 69 7.88 0.42 11.86
N ASN A 70 8.07 0.42 13.18
CA ASN A 70 7.23 -0.40 14.08
C ASN A 70 5.75 0.03 14.07
N LEU A 71 5.48 1.33 13.99
CA LEU A 71 4.14 1.88 13.88
C LEU A 71 3.53 1.55 12.52
N ILE A 72 4.30 1.72 11.44
CA ILE A 72 3.88 1.38 10.07
C ILE A 72 3.45 -0.08 10.00
N ARG A 73 4.29 -1.00 10.50
CA ARG A 73 3.99 -2.44 10.50
C ARG A 73 2.75 -2.79 11.32
N LYS A 74 2.54 -2.10 12.45
CA LYS A 74 1.34 -2.27 13.30
C LYS A 74 0.07 -1.81 12.57
N VAL A 75 0.15 -0.67 11.88
CA VAL A 75 -0.96 -0.10 11.09
C VAL A 75 -1.29 -0.99 9.91
N ALA A 76 -0.29 -1.39 9.11
CA ALA A 76 -0.46 -2.28 7.96
C ALA A 76 -1.10 -3.62 8.36
N LYS A 77 -0.63 -4.22 9.46
CA LYS A 77 -1.22 -5.45 10.02
C LYS A 77 -2.67 -5.28 10.46
N ASN A 78 -3.02 -4.14 11.06
CA ASN A 78 -4.41 -3.86 11.46
C ASN A 78 -5.33 -3.67 10.24
N ILE A 79 -4.85 -2.97 9.20
CA ILE A 79 -5.57 -2.81 7.94
C ILE A 79 -5.78 -4.19 7.30
N HIS A 80 -4.72 -4.98 7.16
CA HIS A 80 -4.78 -6.34 6.62
C HIS A 80 -5.82 -7.21 7.33
N LYS A 81 -5.70 -7.33 8.67
CA LYS A 81 -6.65 -8.12 9.46
C LYS A 81 -8.09 -7.68 9.30
N SER A 82 -8.32 -6.37 9.26
CA SER A 82 -9.66 -5.81 9.06
C SER A 82 -10.21 -6.13 7.67
N PHE A 83 -9.35 -6.08 6.65
CA PHE A 83 -9.71 -6.41 5.27
C PHE A 83 -10.04 -7.89 5.12
N VAL A 84 -9.14 -8.77 5.58
CA VAL A 84 -9.33 -10.22 5.55
C VAL A 84 -10.60 -10.60 6.31
N PHE A 85 -10.77 -10.12 7.54
CA PHE A 85 -11.97 -10.42 8.33
C PHE A 85 -13.26 -10.09 7.58
N ARG A 86 -13.29 -8.96 6.88
CA ARG A 86 -14.48 -8.50 6.16
C ARG A 86 -14.72 -9.22 4.84
N PHE A 87 -13.67 -9.57 4.10
CA PHE A 87 -13.79 -10.01 2.71
C PHE A 87 -13.31 -11.45 2.43
N ILE A 88 -12.74 -12.17 3.39
CA ILE A 88 -12.16 -13.51 3.13
C ILE A 88 -13.16 -14.51 2.57
N SER A 89 -14.42 -14.46 3.03
CA SER A 89 -15.48 -15.33 2.51
C SER A 89 -15.78 -15.01 1.04
N PHE A 90 -15.80 -13.72 0.68
CA PHE A 90 -16.00 -13.26 -0.68
C PHE A 90 -14.83 -13.68 -1.60
N LEU A 91 -13.59 -13.47 -1.14
CA LEU A 91 -12.36 -13.83 -1.86
C LEU A 91 -12.26 -15.34 -2.14
N LYS A 92 -12.74 -16.19 -1.22
CA LYS A 92 -12.72 -17.65 -1.39
C LYS A 92 -13.80 -18.18 -2.33
N SER A 93 -14.92 -17.48 -2.48
CA SER A 93 -16.12 -17.99 -3.15
C SER A 93 -16.31 -17.44 -4.57
N ASN A 94 -15.75 -16.28 -4.90
CA ASN A 94 -16.00 -15.61 -6.17
C ASN A 94 -14.82 -15.76 -7.13
N LYS A 95 -15.10 -16.30 -8.33
CA LYS A 95 -14.12 -16.39 -9.44
C LYS A 95 -14.04 -15.10 -10.28
N VAL A 96 -14.94 -14.15 -10.05
CA VAL A 96 -15.00 -12.86 -10.75
C VAL A 96 -14.90 -11.74 -9.71
N ILE A 97 -13.97 -10.81 -9.89
CA ILE A 97 -13.69 -9.74 -8.92
C ILE A 97 -14.47 -8.49 -9.34
N ASN A 98 -15.55 -8.17 -8.62
CA ASN A 98 -16.12 -6.82 -8.64
C ASN A 98 -15.41 -5.97 -7.57
N THR A 99 -14.47 -5.12 -7.98
CA THR A 99 -13.67 -4.29 -7.06
C THR A 99 -14.49 -3.26 -6.29
N LYS A 100 -15.71 -2.91 -6.75
CA LYS A 100 -16.62 -2.00 -6.03
C LYS A 100 -17.00 -2.51 -4.65
N ILE A 101 -16.94 -3.82 -4.40
CA ILE A 101 -17.24 -4.35 -3.07
C ILE A 101 -16.25 -3.85 -2.00
N PHE A 102 -15.02 -3.57 -2.42
CA PHE A 102 -13.94 -3.11 -1.53
C PHE A 102 -14.03 -1.62 -1.22
N SER A 103 -14.78 -0.81 -1.99
CA SER A 103 -14.90 0.64 -1.72
C SER A 103 -15.50 0.94 -0.34
N SER A 104 -16.29 0.01 0.20
CA SER A 104 -16.83 0.09 1.56
C SER A 104 -15.78 -0.03 2.67
N PHE A 105 -14.51 -0.28 2.31
CA PHE A 105 -13.39 -0.41 3.23
C PHE A 105 -12.64 0.89 3.48
N ASP A 106 -12.84 1.93 2.66
CA ASP A 106 -12.14 3.22 2.78
C ASP A 106 -12.34 3.84 4.18
N ASP A 107 -13.58 3.84 4.67
CA ASP A 107 -13.92 4.31 6.03
C ASP A 107 -13.15 3.55 7.11
N LYS A 108 -12.94 2.23 6.90
CA LYS A 108 -12.24 1.39 7.86
C LYS A 108 -10.74 1.69 7.88
N ILE A 109 -10.14 1.98 6.72
CA ILE A 109 -8.75 2.45 6.64
C ILE A 109 -8.60 3.74 7.45
N PHE A 110 -9.52 4.69 7.26
CA PHE A 110 -9.49 5.96 7.99
C PHE A 110 -9.59 5.78 9.51
N GLU A 111 -10.51 4.94 9.99
CA GLU A 111 -10.61 4.61 11.42
C GLU A 111 -9.29 4.07 12.00
N VAL A 112 -8.64 3.15 11.28
CA VAL A 112 -7.37 2.56 11.71
C VAL A 112 -6.27 3.62 11.77
N LEU A 113 -6.16 4.49 10.75
CA LEU A 113 -5.19 5.58 10.73
C LEU A 113 -5.41 6.55 11.89
N LYS A 114 -6.66 6.98 12.11
CA LYS A 114 -7.04 7.89 13.21
C LYS A 114 -6.70 7.30 14.57
N TYR A 115 -7.00 6.02 14.80
CA TYR A 115 -6.67 5.34 16.06
C TYR A 115 -5.16 5.37 16.37
N HIS A 116 -4.32 5.24 15.34
CA HIS A 116 -2.86 5.30 15.47
C HIS A 116 -2.28 6.72 15.33
N ARG A 117 -3.13 7.75 15.31
CA ARG A 117 -2.74 9.17 15.15
C ARG A 117 -1.95 9.46 13.88
N LEU A 118 -2.22 8.72 12.81
CA LEU A 118 -1.72 8.99 11.47
C LEU A 118 -2.77 9.75 10.69
N LEU A 119 -2.38 10.86 10.05
CA LEU A 119 -3.25 11.67 9.22
C LEU A 119 -3.08 11.26 7.76
N PRO A 120 -4.15 10.91 7.03
CA PRO A 120 -4.04 10.68 5.60
C PRO A 120 -3.72 12.02 4.89
N LYS A 121 -2.93 11.96 3.82
CA LYS A 121 -2.58 13.12 2.99
C LYS A 121 -3.77 13.67 2.20
N SER A 122 -4.88 12.93 2.13
CA SER A 122 -6.07 13.29 1.35
C SER A 122 -6.95 14.31 2.06
N ASN A 123 -7.23 15.43 1.37
CA ASN A 123 -8.21 16.46 1.76
C ASN A 123 -9.68 16.02 1.69
N LYS A 124 -10.02 14.79 1.27
CA LYS A 124 -11.43 14.33 1.18
C LYS A 124 -12.18 14.24 2.52
N LEU A 125 -11.51 14.57 3.63
CA LEU A 125 -12.05 14.52 4.98
C LEU A 125 -12.12 15.91 5.64
N LEU A 126 -11.94 16.98 4.84
CA LEU A 126 -12.29 18.37 5.16
C LEU A 126 -13.47 18.82 4.30
#